data_AF-A0A372DYI1-F1
#
_entry.id   AF-A0A372DYI1-F1
#
_cell.length_a   1.000
_cell.length_b   1.000
_cell.length_c   1.000
_cell.angle_alpha   90.00
_cell.angle_beta   90.00
_cell.angle_gamma   90.00
#
_symmetry.space_group_name_H-M   'P 1'
#
loop_
_entity.id
_entity.type
_entity.pdbx_description
1 polymer ?
#
loop_
_entity_poly.entity_id
_entity_poly.type
_entity_poly.pdbx_seq_one_letter_code
_entity_poly.pdbx_strand_id
1 'polypeptide(L)'
;MSEAGANTVAEWLKSLPQEVALADVSEVDTLDERIAAAGVLHANTIGVAEGCIQFCPDNEPPLLDEQLMWLWTFQPQLGIHILAFPISEDCKFLLNAFLKNEMHSFWDYWTQPG
;
A
#
# COMPACT_ATOMS: atom_id res chain seq x y z
N MET A 1 -19.66 1.02 3.55
CA MET A 1 -18.48 1.92 3.61
C MET A 1 -18.97 3.34 3.83
N SER A 2 -18.34 4.10 4.73
CA SER A 2 -18.69 5.51 4.93
C SER A 2 -18.02 6.38 3.86
N GLU A 3 -18.77 7.35 3.35
CA GLU A 3 -18.28 8.38 2.41
C GLU A 3 -17.08 9.15 2.99
N ALA A 4 -17.06 9.32 4.31
CA ALA A 4 -15.98 9.98 5.04
C ALA A 4 -14.60 9.32 4.83
N GLY A 5 -14.52 7.98 4.84
CA GLY A 5 -13.22 7.29 4.71
C GLY A 5 -12.66 7.31 3.28
N ALA A 6 -13.52 7.24 2.26
CA ALA A 6 -13.11 7.44 0.88
C ALA A 6 -12.63 8.88 0.63
N ASN A 7 -13.29 9.87 1.25
CA ASN A 7 -12.85 11.26 1.22
C ASN A 7 -11.48 11.44 1.90
N THR A 8 -11.20 10.73 2.99
CA THR A 8 -9.87 10.75 3.62
C THR A 8 -8.78 10.27 2.66
N VAL A 9 -8.99 9.17 1.93
CA VAL A 9 -8.05 8.69 0.92
C VAL A 9 -7.87 9.73 -0.20
N ALA A 10 -8.96 10.32 -0.69
CA ALA A 10 -8.89 11.35 -1.73
C ALA A 10 -8.13 12.61 -1.29
N GLU A 11 -8.20 13.02 -0.02
CA GLU A 11 -7.38 14.12 0.51
C GLU A 11 -5.90 13.76 0.57
N TRP A 12 -5.55 12.54 1.01
CA TRP A 12 -4.16 12.07 0.98
C TRP A 12 -3.57 12.10 -0.43
N LEU A 13 -4.32 11.64 -1.44
CA LEU A 13 -3.86 11.62 -2.83
C LEU A 13 -3.52 12.99 -3.39
N LYS A 14 -4.07 14.08 -2.85
CA LYS A 14 -3.73 15.46 -3.29
C LYS A 14 -2.35 15.90 -2.80
N SER A 15 -1.85 15.31 -1.72
CA SER A 15 -0.60 15.70 -1.07
C SER A 15 0.04 14.49 -0.38
N LEU A 16 0.40 13.47 -1.17
CA LEU A 16 1.11 12.32 -0.63
C LEU A 16 2.51 12.75 -0.16
N PRO A 17 2.92 12.36 1.05
CA PRO A 17 4.27 12.64 1.52
C PRO A 17 5.27 11.85 0.68
N GLN A 18 6.36 12.49 0.30
CA GLN A 18 7.48 11.81 -0.37
C GLN A 18 8.24 10.88 0.59
N GLU A 19 8.20 11.18 1.89
CA GLU A 19 8.89 10.45 2.94
C GLU A 19 8.03 10.42 4.21
N VAL A 20 8.03 9.29 4.91
CA VAL A 20 7.32 9.09 6.18
C VAL A 20 8.28 8.50 7.21
N ALA A 21 8.42 9.15 8.35
CA ALA A 21 9.23 8.63 9.45
C ALA A 21 8.62 7.34 10.00
N LEU A 22 9.45 6.36 10.40
CA LEU A 22 8.96 5.09 10.95
C LEU A 22 8.10 5.28 12.21
N ALA A 23 8.33 6.37 12.96
CA ALA A 23 7.52 6.74 14.12
C ALA A 23 6.08 7.16 13.77
N ASP A 24 5.84 7.59 12.52
CA ASP A 24 4.54 8.04 12.03
C ASP A 24 3.81 6.95 11.23
N VAL A 25 4.45 5.80 11.01
CA VAL A 25 3.85 4.62 10.38
C VAL A 25 2.89 3.95 11.36
N SER A 26 1.63 3.82 10.94
CA SER A 26 0.66 3.02 11.71
C SER A 26 0.98 1.53 11.58
N GLU A 27 0.92 0.80 12.70
CA GLU A 27 1.24 -0.64 12.76
C GLU A 27 2.64 -0.95 12.19
N VAL A 28 3.66 -0.26 12.71
CA VAL A 28 5.05 -0.39 12.25
C VAL A 28 5.60 -1.82 12.39
N ASP A 29 5.12 -2.61 13.37
CA ASP A 29 5.56 -4.00 13.59
C ASP A 29 5.26 -4.93 12.40
N THR A 30 4.29 -4.58 11.55
CA THR A 30 3.93 -5.34 10.34
C THR A 30 4.30 -4.60 9.04
N LEU A 31 5.13 -3.55 9.15
CA LEU A 31 5.55 -2.74 8.01
C LEU A 31 6.31 -3.57 6.97
N ASP A 32 7.25 -4.41 7.39
CA ASP A 32 8.08 -5.19 6.46
C ASP A 32 7.24 -6.09 5.54
N GLU A 33 6.16 -6.70 6.05
CA GLU A 33 5.24 -7.50 5.25
C GLU A 33 4.51 -6.64 4.21
N ARG A 34 4.09 -5.42 4.58
CA ARG A 34 3.44 -4.49 3.65
C ARG A 34 4.38 -4.00 2.57
N ILE A 35 5.61 -3.64 2.93
CA ILE A 35 6.64 -3.22 1.97
C ILE A 35 6.90 -4.36 0.98
N ALA A 36 7.11 -5.59 1.48
CA ALA A 36 7.33 -6.73 0.63
C ALA A 36 6.14 -6.99 -0.32
N ALA A 37 4.91 -6.91 0.19
CA ALA A 37 3.72 -7.21 -0.60
C ALA A 37 3.44 -6.13 -1.66
N ALA A 38 3.60 -4.85 -1.31
CA ALA A 38 3.54 -3.76 -2.27
C ALA A 38 4.67 -3.87 -3.31
N GLY A 39 5.86 -4.29 -2.89
CA GLY A 39 7.01 -4.54 -3.75
C GLY A 39 6.82 -5.69 -4.75
N VAL A 40 6.00 -6.69 -4.43
CA VAL A 40 5.64 -7.73 -5.42
C VAL A 40 4.86 -7.14 -6.60
N LEU A 41 4.00 -6.15 -6.33
CA LEU A 41 3.16 -5.52 -7.36
C LEU A 41 3.87 -4.36 -8.07
N HIS A 42 4.63 -3.57 -7.32
CA HIS A 42 5.37 -2.42 -7.81
C HIS A 42 6.76 -2.36 -7.18
N ALA A 43 7.73 -2.93 -7.89
CA ALA A 43 9.03 -3.33 -7.35
C ALA A 43 9.82 -2.20 -6.69
N ASN A 44 9.78 -0.99 -7.22
CA ASN A 44 10.59 0.10 -6.68
C ASN A 44 9.78 1.16 -5.93
N THR A 45 8.45 1.05 -5.86
CA THR A 45 7.57 2.10 -5.28
C THR A 45 7.92 2.50 -3.85
N ILE A 46 8.57 1.64 -3.07
CA ILE A 46 8.90 1.91 -1.66
C ILE A 46 10.41 1.81 -1.45
N GLY A 47 11.03 2.94 -1.17
CA GLY A 47 12.39 3.02 -0.65
C GLY A 47 12.41 2.89 0.88
N VAL A 48 13.43 2.21 1.42
CA VAL A 48 13.70 2.16 2.86
C VAL A 48 15.00 2.89 3.14
N ALA A 49 14.95 3.86 4.06
CA ALA A 49 16.09 4.66 4.49
C ALA A 49 16.21 4.64 6.03
N GLU A 50 17.28 5.23 6.57
CA GLU A 50 17.49 5.26 8.02
C GLU A 50 16.38 6.10 8.70
N GLY A 51 15.50 5.43 9.43
CA GLY A 51 14.44 6.06 10.21
C GLY A 51 13.18 6.46 9.41
N CYS A 52 13.11 6.17 8.12
CA CYS A 52 11.95 6.49 7.28
C CYS A 52 11.78 5.53 6.10
N ILE A 53 10.60 5.61 5.48
CA ILE A 53 10.30 5.04 4.16
C ILE A 53 10.05 6.17 3.17
N GLN A 54 10.29 5.92 1.90
CA GLN A 54 10.24 6.90 0.83
C GLN A 54 9.36 6.41 -0.33
N PHE A 55 8.64 7.33 -0.95
CA PHE A 55 7.84 7.05 -2.14
C PHE A 55 8.72 7.12 -3.39
N CYS A 56 9.01 5.97 -4.00
CA CYS A 56 9.90 5.87 -5.16
C CYS A 56 9.15 5.27 -6.36
N PRO A 57 8.11 5.94 -6.88
CA PRO A 57 7.28 5.37 -7.95
C PRO A 57 8.13 5.00 -9.17
N ASP A 58 7.80 3.85 -9.77
CA ASP A 58 8.38 3.36 -11.01
C ASP A 58 8.01 4.27 -12.20
N ASN A 59 6.85 4.94 -12.12
CA ASN A 59 6.32 5.76 -13.20
C ASN A 59 6.36 7.26 -12.92
N GLU A 60 6.58 8.05 -13.98
CA GLU A 60 6.43 9.50 -13.97
C GLU A 60 5.43 9.93 -15.08
N PRO A 61 4.19 10.37 -14.74
CA PRO A 61 3.64 10.48 -13.38
C PRO A 61 3.32 9.11 -12.74
N PRO A 62 3.27 9.03 -11.39
CA PRO A 62 2.95 7.79 -10.68
C PRO A 62 1.56 7.26 -11.03
N LEU A 63 1.43 5.94 -11.14
CA LEU A 63 0.14 5.28 -11.30
C LEU A 63 -0.70 5.46 -10.03
N LEU A 64 -2.02 5.33 -10.19
CA LEU A 64 -2.94 5.37 -9.04
C LEU A 64 -2.66 4.23 -8.06
N ASP A 65 -2.36 3.03 -8.58
CA ASP A 65 -2.01 1.87 -7.76
C ASP A 65 -0.76 2.14 -6.91
N GLU A 66 0.30 2.71 -7.50
CA GLU A 66 1.53 3.06 -6.77
C GLU A 66 1.25 4.08 -5.64
N GLN A 67 0.46 5.11 -5.94
CA GLN A 67 0.05 6.12 -4.95
C GLN A 67 -0.76 5.52 -3.80
N LEU A 68 -1.66 4.59 -4.11
CA LEU A 68 -2.52 3.95 -3.10
C LEU A 68 -1.76 2.88 -2.31
N MET A 69 -0.85 2.13 -2.93
CA MET A 69 0.02 1.17 -2.23
C MET A 69 1.01 1.87 -1.33
N TRP A 70 1.54 3.02 -1.76
CA TRP A 70 2.31 3.91 -0.90
C TRP A 70 1.50 4.35 0.32
N LEU A 71 0.30 4.89 0.13
CA LEU A 71 -0.58 5.29 1.22
C LEU A 71 -0.90 4.14 2.19
N TRP A 72 -1.24 2.98 1.63
CA TRP A 72 -1.55 1.78 2.42
C TRP A 72 -0.36 1.31 3.26
N THR A 73 0.87 1.49 2.77
CA THR A 73 2.08 1.05 3.46
C THR A 73 2.24 1.73 4.83
N PHE A 74 1.96 3.04 4.93
CA PHE A 74 2.07 3.79 6.19
C PHE A 74 0.73 4.03 6.91
N GLN A 75 -0.41 3.85 6.24
CA GLN A 75 -1.77 3.92 6.79
C GLN A 75 -2.59 2.67 6.41
N PRO A 76 -2.24 1.47 6.90
CA PRO A 76 -2.89 0.20 6.52
C PRO A 76 -4.40 0.17 6.79
N GLN A 77 -4.88 0.89 7.80
CA GLN A 77 -6.30 1.01 8.12
C GLN A 77 -7.14 1.64 7.00
N LEU A 78 -6.51 2.39 6.08
CA LEU A 78 -7.19 2.95 4.92
C LEU A 78 -7.44 1.91 3.82
N GLY A 79 -6.89 0.68 3.92
CA GLY A 79 -7.03 -0.37 2.92
C GLY A 79 -8.48 -0.66 2.51
N ILE A 80 -9.42 -0.66 3.47
CA ILE A 80 -10.85 -0.84 3.19
C ILE A 80 -11.45 0.30 2.34
N HIS A 81 -10.94 1.52 2.49
CA HIS A 81 -11.38 2.68 1.74
C HIS A 81 -10.71 2.75 0.36
N ILE A 82 -9.48 2.26 0.25
CA ILE A 82 -8.75 2.13 -1.03
C ILE A 82 -9.50 1.21 -2.00
N LEU A 83 -10.17 0.17 -1.51
CA LEU A 83 -11.01 -0.72 -2.35
C LEU A 83 -12.15 0.00 -3.10
N ALA A 84 -12.48 1.25 -2.74
CA ALA A 84 -13.45 2.08 -3.47
C ALA A 84 -12.90 2.68 -4.77
N PHE A 85 -11.57 2.71 -4.94
CA PHE A 85 -10.89 3.34 -6.06
C PHE A 85 -10.73 2.36 -7.24
N PRO A 86 -10.55 2.86 -8.47
CA PRO A 86 -10.35 2.02 -9.65
C PRO A 86 -8.92 1.47 -9.70
N ILE A 87 -8.62 0.53 -8.80
CA ILE A 87 -7.33 -0.17 -8.69
C ILE A 87 -7.31 -1.50 -9.45
N SER A 88 -6.11 -2.01 -9.75
CA SER A 88 -5.93 -3.34 -10.37
C SER A 88 -6.48 -4.49 -9.51
N GLU A 89 -6.78 -5.61 -10.16
CA GLU A 89 -7.23 -6.83 -9.46
C GLU A 89 -6.14 -7.38 -8.51
N ASP A 90 -4.87 -7.23 -8.87
CA ASP A 90 -3.76 -7.64 -8.01
C ASP A 90 -3.70 -6.81 -6.71
N CYS A 91 -3.87 -5.48 -6.81
CA CYS A 91 -4.00 -4.62 -5.64
C CYS A 91 -5.24 -4.95 -4.81
N LYS A 92 -6.39 -5.24 -5.46
CA LYS A 92 -7.60 -5.68 -4.73
C LYS A 92 -7.36 -6.99 -3.99
N PHE A 93 -6.66 -7.94 -4.62
CA PHE A 93 -6.36 -9.22 -4.01
C PHE A 93 -5.49 -9.07 -2.78
N LEU A 94 -4.41 -8.27 -2.87
CA LEU A 94 -3.56 -7.91 -1.74
C LEU A 94 -4.36 -7.30 -0.58
N LEU A 95 -5.13 -6.24 -0.85
CA LEU A 95 -5.88 -5.55 0.19
C LEU A 95 -6.93 -6.45 0.84
N ASN A 96 -7.61 -7.30 0.07
CA ASN A 96 -8.56 -8.25 0.62
C ASN A 96 -7.88 -9.32 1.48
N ALA A 97 -6.73 -9.84 1.05
CA ALA A 97 -5.94 -10.78 1.84
C ALA A 97 -5.51 -10.16 3.17
N PHE A 98 -5.01 -8.92 3.14
CA PHE A 98 -4.64 -8.18 4.35
C PHE A 98 -5.85 -7.98 5.30
N LEU A 99 -6.97 -7.45 4.78
CA LEU A 99 -8.16 -7.14 5.59
C LEU A 99 -8.82 -8.38 6.21
N LYS A 100 -8.65 -9.56 5.60
CA LYS A 100 -9.17 -10.83 6.10
C LYS A 100 -8.18 -11.59 6.98
N ASN A 101 -6.97 -11.05 7.19
CA ASN A 101 -5.87 -11.75 7.85
C ASN A 101 -5.48 -13.06 7.12
N GLU A 102 -5.50 -13.01 5.79
CA GLU A 102 -5.27 -14.12 4.85
C GLU A 102 -4.04 -13.83 3.96
N MET A 103 -3.06 -13.05 4.43
CA MET A 103 -1.84 -12.71 3.65
C MET A 103 -1.09 -13.93 3.11
N HIS A 104 -1.15 -15.07 3.80
CA HIS A 104 -0.63 -16.34 3.30
C HIS A 104 -1.19 -16.70 1.90
N SER A 105 -2.47 -16.44 1.63
CA SER A 105 -3.08 -16.70 0.32
C SER A 105 -2.51 -15.78 -0.77
N PHE A 106 -2.17 -14.54 -0.44
CA PHE A 106 -1.48 -13.64 -1.37
C PHE A 106 -0.09 -14.17 -1.70
N TRP A 107 0.68 -14.54 -0.67
CA TRP A 107 2.01 -15.12 -0.86
C TRP A 107 1.98 -16.43 -1.63
N ASP A 108 1.04 -17.32 -1.31
CA ASP A 108 0.86 -18.59 -2.01
C ASP A 108 0.53 -18.40 -3.49
N TYR A 109 -0.10 -17.31 -3.90
CA TYR A 109 -0.36 -17.02 -5.32
C TYR A 109 0.89 -16.53 -6.03
N TRP A 110 1.64 -15.62 -5.42
CA TRP A 110 2.81 -14.96 -6.05
C TRP A 110 4.11 -15.76 -5.96
N THR A 111 4.17 -16.79 -5.11
CA THR A 111 5.40 -17.60 -4.88
C THR A 111 5.34 -18.99 -5.51
N GLN A 112 4.25 -19.37 -6.21
CA GLN A 112 4.23 -20.67 -6.89
C GLN A 112 5.23 -20.70 -8.04
N PRO A 113 6.09 -21.73 -8.13
CA PRO A 113 6.84 -21.99 -9.35
C PRO A 113 5.85 -22.33 -10.47
N GLY A 114 5.90 -21.55 -11.55
CA GLY A 114 5.16 -21.83 -12.80
C GLY A 114 5.66 -23.07 -13.54
#